data_AF-A0A0F9D0M5-F1
#
_entry.id   AF-A0A0F9D0M5-F1
#
_cell.length_a   1.000
_cell.length_b   1.000
_cell.length_c   1.000
_cell.angle_alpha   90.00
_cell.angle_beta   90.00
_cell.angle_gamma   90.00
#
_symmetry.space_group_name_H-M   'P 1'
#
loop_
_entity.id
_entity.type
_entity.pdbx_description
1 polymer ?
#
loop_
_entity_poly.entity_id
_entity_poly.type
_entity_poly.pdbx_seq_one_letter_code
_entity_poly.pdbx_strand_id
1 'polypeptide(L)' 'MSTGRWKSDISRLAWCKTCRKSWKSGKIHAIARQHSEREGHEVKVVEEITYIYFDEDENENSQTNRPATDTPRGW' A
#
# COMPACT_ATOMS: atom_id res chain seq x y z
N MET A 1 -9.29 21.08 18.33
CA MET A 1 -9.51 19.62 18.36
C MET A 1 -9.15 19.14 16.97
N SER A 2 -7.98 18.52 16.81
CA SER A 2 -7.49 18.05 15.50
C SER A 2 -8.40 16.95 14.98
N THR A 3 -8.95 17.13 13.77
CA THR A 3 -9.69 16.09 13.06
C THR A 3 -8.64 15.25 12.35
N GLY A 4 -8.27 14.11 12.93
CA GLY A 4 -7.36 13.18 12.28
C GLY A 4 -8.09 11.97 11.74
N ARG A 5 -7.64 11.42 10.62
CA ARG A 5 -8.20 10.22 9.99
C ARG A 5 -7.21 9.06 10.07
N TRP A 6 -7.67 7.94 10.61
CA TRP A 6 -6.95 6.66 10.54
C TRP A 6 -7.17 6.00 9.18
N LYS A 7 -6.09 5.52 8.57
CA LYS A 7 -6.13 4.66 7.37
C LYS A 7 -5.36 3.38 7.66
N SER A 8 -5.97 2.23 7.35
CA SER A 8 -5.31 0.93 7.41
C SER A 8 -4.92 0.46 6.01
N ASP A 9 -3.69 -0.03 5.86
CA ASP A 9 -3.23 -0.76 4.68
C ASP A 9 -3.06 -2.24 5.03
N ILE A 10 -3.53 -3.14 4.17
CA ILE A 10 -3.44 -4.59 4.39
C ILE A 10 -2.53 -5.17 3.31
N SER A 11 -1.34 -5.61 3.72
CA SER A 11 -0.42 -6.33 2.86
C SER A 11 -0.53 -7.84 3.13
N ARG A 12 -0.73 -8.63 2.08
CA ARG A 12 -0.76 -10.10 2.17
C ARG A 12 0.43 -10.74 1.49
N LEU A 13 1.05 -11.69 2.17
CA LEU A 13 2.22 -12.44 1.68
C LEU A 13 2.00 -13.94 1.87
N ALA A 14 2.29 -14.74 0.85
CA ALA A 14 2.43 -16.19 0.99
C ALA A 14 3.90 -16.56 1.01
N TRP A 15 4.27 -17.51 1.86
CA TRP A 15 5.61 -18.05 1.95
C TRP A 15 5.58 -19.57 2.07
N CYS A 16 6.31 -20.24 1.18
CA CYS A 16 6.53 -21.67 1.21
C CYS A 16 7.93 -21.96 1.76
N LYS A 17 8.02 -22.60 2.92
CA LYS A 17 9.30 -22.92 3.58
C LYS A 17 10.11 -23.94 2.80
N THR A 18 9.45 -24.95 2.22
CA THR A 18 10.11 -26.04 1.47
C THR A 18 10.70 -25.55 0.16
N CYS A 19 9.93 -24.80 -0.63
CA CYS A 19 10.42 -24.22 -1.88
C CYS A 19 11.30 -22.97 -1.67
N ARG A 20 11.29 -22.38 -0.47
CA ARG A 20 11.88 -21.08 -0.16
C ARG A 20 11.42 -19.98 -1.14
N LYS A 21 10.11 -19.95 -1.43
CA LYS A 21 9.47 -18.99 -2.35
C LYS A 21 8.44 -18.14 -1.62
N SER A 22 8.30 -16.89 -2.06
CA SER A 22 7.29 -15.95 -1.55
C SER A 22 6.52 -15.28 -2.67
N TRP A 23 5.27 -14.90 -2.38
CA TRP A 23 4.39 -14.20 -3.31
C TRP A 23 3.68 -13.04 -2.58
N LYS A 24 3.48 -11.92 -3.27
CA LYS A 24 2.69 -10.77 -2.80
C LYS A 24 1.64 -10.46 -3.87
N SER A 25 0.37 -10.72 -3.58
CA SER A 25 -0.71 -10.57 -4.55
C SER A 25 -2.07 -10.40 -3.86
N GLY A 26 -3.00 -9.67 -4.47
CA GLY A 26 -4.39 -9.59 -4.00
C GLY A 26 -5.13 -10.93 -4.04
N LYS A 27 -4.64 -11.90 -4.83
CA LYS A 27 -5.20 -13.26 -4.94
C LYS A 27 -4.36 -14.30 -4.19
N ILE A 28 -3.77 -13.92 -3.05
CA ILE A 28 -2.76 -14.73 -2.37
C ILE A 28 -3.26 -16.13 -1.97
N HIS A 29 -4.53 -16.25 -1.56
CA HIS A 29 -5.13 -17.52 -1.16
C HIS A 29 -5.23 -18.50 -2.33
N ALA A 30 -5.52 -18.00 -3.54
CA ALA A 30 -5.55 -18.84 -4.74
C ALA A 30 -4.15 -19.35 -5.09
N ILE A 31 -3.12 -18.49 -4.98
CA ILE A 31 -1.72 -18.86 -5.24
C ILE A 31 -1.24 -19.89 -4.21
N ALA A 32 -1.50 -19.66 -2.93
CA ALA A 32 -1.11 -20.57 -1.85
C ALA A 32 -1.76 -21.95 -2.02
N ARG A 33 -3.07 -21.98 -2.34
CA ARG A 33 -3.79 -23.23 -2.61
C ARG A 33 -3.23 -23.96 -3.83
N GLN A 34 -3.10 -23.27 -4.97
CA GLN A 34 -2.58 -23.86 -6.20
C GLN A 34 -1.18 -24.45 -6.01
N HIS A 35 -0.31 -23.72 -5.29
CA HIS A 35 1.03 -24.20 -4.97
C HIS A 35 0.98 -25.42 -4.05
N SER A 36 0.14 -25.39 -3.01
CA SER A 36 -0.02 -26.52 -2.09
C SER A 36 -0.53 -27.78 -2.78
N GLU A 37 -1.50 -27.64 -3.69
CA GLU A 37 -2.05 -28.75 -4.48
C GLU A 37 -1.03 -29.31 -5.48
N ARG A 38 -0.25 -28.44 -6.13
CA ARG A 38 0.74 -28.85 -7.14
C ARG A 38 1.98 -29.50 -6.54
N GLU A 39 2.48 -28.93 -5.45
CA GLU A 39 3.77 -29.30 -4.88
C GLU A 39 3.64 -30.22 -3.66
N GLY A 40 2.42 -30.41 -3.13
CA GLY A 40 2.14 -31.35 -2.04
C GLY A 40 2.63 -30.90 -0.66
N HIS A 41 2.83 -29.60 -0.43
CA HIS A 41 3.22 -29.05 0.88
C HIS A 41 2.50 -27.77 1.24
N GLU A 42 2.46 -27.48 2.54
CA GLU A 42 1.78 -26.31 3.06
C GLU A 42 2.50 -25.00 2.69
N VAL A 43 1.71 -23.98 2.37
CA VAL A 43 2.16 -22.59 2.17
C VAL A 43 1.53 -21.73 3.25
N LYS A 44 2.36 -20.99 3.99
CA LYS A 44 1.87 -20.07 5.01
C LYS A 44 1.46 -18.75 4.37
N VAL A 45 0.25 -18.31 4.64
CA VAL A 45 -0.21 -16.96 4.28
C VAL A 45 -0.13 -16.09 5.53
N VAL A 46 0.52 -14.94 5.41
CA VAL A 46 0.67 -13.94 6.46
C VAL A 46 -0.02 -12.67 5.99
N GLU A 47 -0.86 -12.11 6.86
CA GLU A 47 -1.49 -10.81 6.65
C GLU A 47 -0.84 -9.80 7.60
N GLU A 48 -0.34 -8.71 7.05
CA GLU A 48 0.22 -7.59 7.79
C GLU A 48 -0.74 -6.41 7.65
N ILE A 49 -1.21 -5.89 8.80
CA ILE A 49 -2.09 -4.72 8.86
C ILE A 49 -1.29 -3.55 9.41
N THR A 50 -1.14 -2.50 8.60
CA THR A 50 -0.43 -1.28 8.97
C THR A 50 -1.43 -0.16 9.19
N TYR A 51 -1.42 0.45 10.36
CA TYR A 51 -2.25 1.61 10.70
C TYR A 51 -1.43 2.89 10.52
N ILE A 52 -1.94 3.83 9.73
CA ILE A 52 -1.32 5.13 9.49
C ILE A 52 -2.32 6.19 9.96
N TYR A 53 -1.85 7.09 10.82
CA TYR A 53 -2.61 8.27 11.25
C TYR A 53 -2.24 9.45 10.36
N PHE A 54 -3.25 10.16 9.88
CA PHE A 54 -3.09 11.43 9.17
C PHE A 54 -3.76 12.52 9.98
N ASP A 55 -2.96 13.46 10.48
CA ASP A 55 -3.47 14.75 10.99
C ASP A 55 -3.94 15.57 9.78
N GLU A 56 -5.23 15.94 9.74
CA GLU A 56 -5.79 16.73 8.63
C GLU A 56 -5.34 18.21 8.67
N ASP A 57 -4.56 18.61 9.69
CA ASP A 57 -4.12 19.98 9.92
C ASP A 57 -2.79 20.36 9.20
N GLU A 58 -2.08 19.44 8.54
CA GLU A 58 -0.80 19.72 7.84
C GLU A 58 -0.88 19.66 6.29
N ASN A 59 -2.03 19.98 5.67
CA ASN A 59 -2.15 20.05 4.19
C ASN A 59 -2.50 21.43 3.62
N GLU A 60 -2.43 22.51 4.40
CA GLU A 60 -2.62 23.89 3.91
C GLU A 60 -1.31 24.69 3.80
N ASN A 61 -0.17 24.10 3.38
CA ASN A 61 0.91 24.95 2.84
C ASN A 61 1.97 24.25 1.96
N SER A 62 1.53 23.49 0.96
CA SER A 62 2.42 23.20 -0.18
C SER A 62 1.75 23.62 -1.49
N GLN A 63 1.25 24.86 -1.52
CA GLN A 63 1.16 25.58 -2.79
C GLN A 63 2.59 25.79 -3.28
N THR A 64 2.96 24.98 -4.26
CA THR A 64 4.11 25.19 -5.13
C THR A 64 4.33 26.69 -5.38
N ASN A 65 5.48 27.21 -4.94
CA ASN A 65 6.06 28.42 -5.49
C ASN A 65 6.30 28.20 -6.99
N ARG A 66 5.25 28.33 -7.80
CA ARG A 66 5.38 28.60 -9.23
C ARG A 66 5.56 30.11 -9.31
N PRO A 67 6.70 30.63 -9.80
CA PRO A 67 6.79 32.05 -10.10
C PRO A 67 5.69 32.37 -11.12
N ALA A 68 4.79 33.29 -10.76
CA ALA A 68 3.87 33.89 -11.70
C ALA A 68 4.71 34.63 -12.73
N THR A 69 4.90 34.04 -13.91
CA THR A 69 5.39 34.81 -15.06
C THR A 69 4.26 35.74 -15.48
N ASP A 70 4.44 36.98 -15.04
CA ASP A 70 3.80 38.19 -15.54
C ASP A 70 3.88 38.22 -17.07
N THR A 71 2.74 38.02 -17.73
CA THR A 71 2.60 38.41 -19.14
C THR A 71 1.43 39.38 -19.20
N PRO A 72 1.69 40.70 -19.37
CA PRO A 72 0.63 41.68 -19.42
C PRO A 72 -0.19 41.54 -20.70
N ARG A 73 -1.48 41.82 -20.55
CA ARG A 73 -2.50 41.83 -21.60
C ARG A 73 -2.52 43.24 -22.23
N GLY A 74 -2.22 43.32 -23.53
CA GLY A 74 -2.28 44.52 -24.39
C GLY A 74 -1.15 44.45 -25.43
N TRP A 75 -1.34 44.63 -26.73
CA TRP A 75 -2.34 45.35 -27.53
C TRP A 75 -2.86 44.46 -28.68
#